data_AF-A0A1F7GTI7-F1
#
_entry.id   AF-A0A1F7GTI7-F1
#
_cell.length_a   1.000
_cell.length_b   1.000
_cell.length_c   1.000
_cell.angle_alpha   90.00
_cell.angle_beta   90.00
_cell.angle_gamma   90.00
#
_symmetry.space_group_name_H-M   'P 1'
#
loop_
_entity.id
_entity.type
_entity.pdbx_description
1 polymer ?
#
loop_
_entity_poly.entity_id
_entity_poly.type
_entity_poly.pdbx_seq_one_letter_code
_entity_poly.pdbx_strand_id
1 'polypeptide(L)'
;MRISWKSLAPIFADVVVSPWNLLVGGLLIKFLTPLQAFFSLLIGYSILGLVFILYGGLGFKYKKESSEIFSDVFHSKIFKIIIPLVLAAGQIGWAAINIELGGRSLASLFGARADLGIIFYTFILICMAALSLHRLGIVKSFVIVSSLGLIIYLLWAKLQEVSFSEFSNYSPAFSRSLFWGVSIVVASLISFSTVTPDFFQKVKQKRDIVLSTLLGMVVPGIMTASLGCFLFFNRSDFDLIPLIAGLTFTIFPNIFNVVTNTDGSVAIYTPALKFRHLFNISVKKGVIVAGIISCFLALYHISAYLEVWLKFLSLFFPIFIGICFPYILFKEYIGKRLLDWQIRFNFVLDIFFAVLLLRFYPPVLISLVLPLILFSSVLIYLKIPKV
;
A
#
# COMPACT_ATOMS: atom_id res chain seq x y z
N MET A 1 -18.92 7.97 -16.03
CA MET A 1 -19.70 7.21 -15.02
C MET A 1 -19.14 7.54 -13.64
N ARG A 2 -19.96 8.02 -12.69
CA ARG A 2 -19.51 8.26 -11.31
C ARG A 2 -19.38 6.91 -10.56
N ILE A 3 -18.36 6.76 -9.71
CA ILE A 3 -17.97 5.49 -9.06
C ILE A 3 -18.55 5.40 -7.65
N SER A 4 -19.04 4.22 -7.24
CA SER A 4 -19.54 3.96 -5.87
C SER A 4 -18.58 3.06 -5.08
N TRP A 5 -18.79 2.95 -3.76
CA TRP A 5 -17.99 2.08 -2.89
C TRP A 5 -17.99 0.62 -3.33
N LYS A 6 -19.09 0.14 -3.93
CA LYS A 6 -19.21 -1.25 -4.43
C LYS A 6 -18.18 -1.59 -5.50
N SER A 7 -17.67 -0.60 -6.23
CA SER A 7 -16.61 -0.80 -7.21
C SER A 7 -15.21 -0.65 -6.60
N LEU A 8 -15.04 0.18 -5.56
CA LEU A 8 -13.74 0.46 -4.97
C LEU A 8 -13.37 -0.47 -3.81
N ALA A 9 -14.33 -0.88 -2.99
CA ALA A 9 -14.07 -1.77 -1.86
C ALA A 9 -13.41 -3.08 -2.29
N PRO A 10 -13.86 -3.76 -3.37
CA PRO A 10 -13.15 -4.95 -3.85
C PRO A 10 -11.74 -4.65 -4.38
N ILE A 11 -11.52 -3.48 -4.98
CA ILE A 11 -10.18 -3.10 -5.47
C ILE A 11 -9.22 -2.91 -4.29
N PHE A 12 -9.67 -2.30 -3.20
CA PHE A 12 -8.83 -2.11 -2.01
C PHE A 12 -8.66 -3.39 -1.20
N ALA A 13 -9.69 -4.24 -1.14
CA ALA A 13 -9.62 -5.51 -0.43
C ALA A 13 -8.63 -6.46 -1.08
N ASP A 14 -8.56 -6.48 -2.41
CA ASP A 14 -7.56 -7.24 -3.16
C ASP A 14 -6.11 -6.85 -2.79
N VAL A 15 -5.83 -5.59 -2.46
CA VAL A 15 -4.48 -5.15 -2.02
C VAL A 15 -4.12 -5.71 -0.63
N VAL A 16 -5.10 -5.80 0.27
CA VAL A 16 -4.85 -6.18 1.69
C VAL A 16 -5.18 -7.64 2.02
N VAL A 17 -5.96 -8.32 1.18
CA VAL A 17 -6.20 -9.77 1.23
C VAL A 17 -5.12 -10.43 0.37
N SER A 18 -3.88 -10.32 0.83
CA SER A 18 -2.69 -10.66 0.06
C SER A 18 -1.62 -11.36 0.92
N PRO A 19 -0.70 -12.12 0.28
CA PRO A 19 0.50 -12.68 0.89
C PRO A 19 1.27 -11.64 1.72
N TRP A 20 1.47 -10.45 1.16
CA TRP A 20 2.18 -9.36 1.81
C TRP A 20 1.56 -9.02 3.18
N ASN A 21 0.23 -8.98 3.25
CA ASN A 21 -0.43 -8.61 4.49
C ASN A 21 -0.43 -9.73 5.54
N LEU A 22 -0.39 -11.00 5.12
CA LEU A 22 -0.12 -12.13 6.03
C LEU A 22 1.29 -12.01 6.64
N LEU A 23 2.28 -11.61 5.84
CA LEU A 23 3.65 -11.39 6.30
C LEU A 23 3.76 -10.24 7.30
N VAL A 24 2.98 -9.16 7.12
CA VAL A 24 2.89 -8.08 8.12
C VAL A 24 2.48 -8.65 9.48
N GLY A 25 1.46 -9.51 9.52
CA GLY A 25 1.07 -10.23 10.73
C GLY A 25 2.17 -11.09 11.32
N GLY A 26 2.84 -11.90 10.49
CA GLY A 26 3.97 -12.71 10.91
C GLY A 26 5.11 -11.88 11.52
N LEU A 27 5.43 -10.74 10.90
CA LEU A 27 6.47 -9.84 11.41
C LEU A 27 6.09 -9.25 12.78
N LEU A 28 4.81 -8.94 13.00
CA LEU A 28 4.35 -8.43 14.29
C LEU A 28 4.47 -9.50 15.38
N ILE A 29 3.96 -10.71 15.14
CA ILE A 29 3.95 -11.76 16.16
C ILE A 29 5.36 -12.19 16.56
N LYS A 30 6.38 -12.04 15.69
CA LYS A 30 7.78 -12.28 16.04
C LYS A 30 8.27 -11.47 17.25
N PHE A 31 7.72 -10.27 17.44
CA PHE A 31 8.21 -9.30 18.42
C PHE A 31 7.16 -8.82 19.42
N LEU A 32 5.90 -9.24 19.25
CA LEU A 32 4.77 -8.80 20.06
C LEU A 32 3.95 -10.00 20.50
N THR A 33 3.33 -9.91 21.68
CA THR A 33 2.31 -10.89 22.07
C THR A 33 1.09 -10.78 21.14
N PRO A 34 0.23 -11.81 21.04
CA PRO A 34 -0.97 -11.78 20.20
C PRO A 34 -1.84 -10.53 20.43
N LEU A 35 -2.01 -10.14 21.70
CA LEU A 35 -2.81 -8.98 22.08
C LEU A 35 -2.16 -7.67 21.63
N GLN A 36 -0.85 -7.53 21.82
CA GLN A 36 -0.10 -6.35 21.35
C GLN A 36 -0.10 -6.24 19.82
N ALA A 37 0.04 -7.37 19.12
CA ALA A 37 -0.04 -7.43 17.67
C ALA A 37 -1.44 -7.01 17.18
N PHE A 38 -2.51 -7.54 17.79
CA PHE A 38 -3.89 -7.15 17.44
C PHE A 38 -4.16 -5.66 17.64
N PHE A 39 -3.74 -5.07 18.77
CA PHE A 39 -3.89 -3.63 18.97
C PHE A 39 -3.02 -2.80 18.02
N SER A 40 -1.81 -3.28 17.67
CA SER A 40 -0.99 -2.64 16.65
C SER A 40 -1.68 -2.59 15.29
N LEU A 41 -2.34 -3.69 14.90
CA LEU A 41 -3.17 -3.77 13.69
C LEU A 41 -4.34 -2.81 13.77
N LEU A 42 -5.12 -2.84 14.85
CA LEU A 42 -6.29 -1.98 15.01
C LEU A 42 -5.94 -0.49 14.91
N ILE A 43 -4.89 -0.05 15.62
CA ILE A 43 -4.45 1.34 15.63
C ILE A 43 -3.83 1.71 14.27
N GLY A 44 -2.93 0.88 13.74
CA GLY A 44 -2.25 1.16 12.47
C GLY A 44 -3.22 1.26 11.29
N TYR A 45 -4.18 0.33 11.17
CA TYR A 45 -5.22 0.40 10.15
C TYR A 45 -6.21 1.54 10.36
N SER A 46 -6.46 1.95 11.61
CA SER A 46 -7.25 3.16 11.87
C SER A 46 -6.55 4.41 11.36
N ILE A 47 -5.23 4.53 11.58
CA ILE A 47 -4.42 5.64 11.04
C ILE A 47 -4.43 5.62 9.51
N LEU A 48 -4.20 4.46 8.88
CA LEU A 48 -4.29 4.31 7.43
C LEU A 48 -5.68 4.66 6.91
N GLY A 49 -6.74 4.28 7.62
CA GLY A 49 -8.12 4.61 7.29
C GLY A 49 -8.36 6.13 7.30
N LEU A 50 -7.85 6.82 8.32
CA LEU A 50 -7.89 8.28 8.39
C LEU A 50 -7.11 8.92 7.23
N VAL A 51 -5.91 8.41 6.91
CA VAL A 51 -5.13 8.89 5.76
C VAL A 51 -5.91 8.69 4.45
N PHE A 52 -6.49 7.53 4.22
CA PHE A 52 -7.32 7.26 3.04
C PHE A 52 -8.50 8.23 2.93
N ILE A 53 -9.21 8.47 4.04
CA ILE A 53 -10.39 9.35 4.03
C ILE A 53 -9.98 10.82 3.86
N LEU A 54 -8.98 11.29 4.61
CA LEU A 54 -8.59 12.69 4.64
C LEU A 54 -7.74 13.06 3.42
N TYR A 55 -6.63 12.37 3.19
CA TYR A 55 -5.74 12.62 2.04
C TYR A 55 -6.36 12.09 0.74
N GLY A 56 -6.84 10.85 0.71
CA GLY A 56 -7.52 10.33 -0.47
C GLY A 56 -8.75 11.15 -0.84
N GLY A 57 -9.51 11.62 0.16
CA GLY A 57 -10.69 12.46 -0.04
C GLY A 57 -10.42 13.78 -0.75
N LEU A 58 -9.17 14.23 -0.83
CA LEU A 58 -8.77 15.38 -1.64
C LEU A 58 -8.97 15.14 -3.13
N GLY A 59 -8.78 13.90 -3.59
CA GLY A 59 -9.12 13.53 -4.96
C GLY A 59 -10.59 13.78 -5.25
N PHE A 60 -11.47 13.39 -4.34
CA PHE A 60 -12.91 13.66 -4.45
C PHE A 60 -13.23 15.16 -4.37
N LYS A 61 -12.61 15.90 -3.43
CA LYS A 61 -12.86 17.34 -3.22
C LYS A 61 -12.42 18.18 -4.42
N TYR A 62 -11.23 17.92 -4.94
CA TYR A 62 -10.61 18.72 -6.00
C TYR A 62 -10.77 18.15 -7.41
N LYS A 63 -11.30 16.93 -7.54
CA LYS A 63 -11.40 16.20 -8.82
C LYS A 63 -10.05 16.03 -9.52
N LYS A 64 -9.01 15.79 -8.71
CA LYS A 64 -7.61 15.72 -9.12
C LYS A 64 -6.97 14.38 -8.72
N GLU A 65 -5.99 13.97 -9.51
CA GLU A 65 -5.13 12.82 -9.22
C GLU A 65 -4.06 13.18 -8.18
N SER A 66 -3.45 12.17 -7.56
CA SER A 66 -2.45 12.41 -6.51
C SER A 66 -1.28 13.26 -6.99
N SER A 67 -0.84 13.07 -8.24
CA SER A 67 0.21 13.86 -8.89
C SER A 67 -0.16 15.34 -9.01
N GLU A 68 -1.41 15.64 -9.32
CA GLU A 68 -1.91 17.00 -9.46
C GLU A 68 -2.04 17.67 -8.09
N ILE A 69 -2.53 16.94 -7.08
CA ILE A 69 -2.62 17.42 -5.70
C ILE A 69 -1.24 17.79 -5.16
N PHE A 70 -0.24 16.91 -5.32
CA PHE A 70 1.12 17.22 -4.88
C PHE A 70 1.74 18.37 -5.70
N SER A 71 1.44 18.45 -6.99
CA SER A 71 1.90 19.56 -7.83
C SER A 71 1.37 20.91 -7.36
N ASP A 72 0.13 20.95 -6.88
CA ASP A 72 -0.46 22.13 -6.26
C ASP A 72 0.22 22.45 -4.92
N VAL A 73 0.55 21.44 -4.11
CA VAL A 73 1.20 21.64 -2.80
C VAL A 73 2.59 22.25 -2.96
N PHE A 74 3.43 21.71 -3.85
CA PHE A 74 4.83 22.13 -3.96
C PHE A 74 5.06 23.40 -4.81
N HIS A 75 4.07 23.81 -5.61
CA HIS A 75 4.10 24.98 -6.51
C HIS A 75 5.40 25.12 -7.34
N SER A 76 6.04 24.02 -7.71
CA SER A 76 7.36 24.01 -8.35
C SER A 76 7.34 23.23 -9.65
N LYS A 77 7.92 23.81 -10.71
CA LYS A 77 8.05 23.16 -12.03
C LYS A 77 8.80 21.83 -11.96
N ILE A 78 9.82 21.74 -11.11
CA ILE A 78 10.63 20.52 -10.94
C ILE A 78 9.80 19.43 -10.24
N PHE A 79 9.07 19.78 -9.17
CA PHE A 79 8.26 18.81 -8.42
C PHE A 79 7.06 18.29 -9.23
N LYS A 80 6.57 19.05 -10.22
CA LYS A 80 5.59 18.57 -11.21
C LYS A 80 6.09 17.38 -12.04
N ILE A 81 7.40 17.21 -12.15
CA ILE A 81 8.03 16.08 -12.87
C ILE A 81 8.47 15.01 -11.88
N ILE A 82 9.17 15.39 -10.81
CA ILE A 82 9.74 14.43 -9.85
C ILE A 82 8.65 13.65 -9.11
N ILE A 83 7.59 14.31 -8.62
CA ILE A 83 6.61 13.63 -7.78
C ILE A 83 5.85 12.55 -8.56
N PRO A 84 5.29 12.82 -9.75
CA PRO A 84 4.62 11.77 -10.51
C PRO A 84 5.56 10.61 -10.88
N LEU A 85 6.85 10.88 -11.13
CA LEU A 85 7.86 9.84 -11.37
C LEU A 85 8.11 8.98 -10.12
N VAL A 86 8.27 9.58 -8.94
CA VAL A 86 8.47 8.85 -7.68
C VAL A 86 7.25 8.00 -7.34
N LEU A 87 6.05 8.54 -7.51
CA LEU A 87 4.80 7.79 -7.30
C LEU A 87 4.66 6.65 -8.32
N ALA A 88 4.98 6.90 -9.60
CA ALA A 88 4.95 5.87 -10.63
C ALA A 88 5.97 4.77 -10.35
N ALA A 89 7.22 5.12 -10.04
CA ALA A 89 8.26 4.17 -9.66
C ALA A 89 7.78 3.30 -8.49
N GLY A 90 7.26 3.94 -7.43
CA GLY A 90 6.72 3.29 -6.24
C GLY A 90 5.63 2.25 -6.51
N GLN A 91 4.88 2.39 -7.58
CA GLN A 91 3.82 1.43 -7.94
C GLN A 91 4.30 0.43 -9.00
N ILE A 92 5.21 0.83 -9.90
CA ILE A 92 5.89 -0.06 -10.84
C ILE A 92 6.68 -1.15 -10.12
N GLY A 93 7.35 -0.84 -9.01
CA GLY A 93 8.07 -1.84 -8.22
C GLY A 93 7.14 -2.88 -7.58
N TRP A 94 6.00 -2.44 -7.01
CA TRP A 94 4.97 -3.36 -6.52
C TRP A 94 4.38 -4.22 -7.64
N ALA A 95 4.06 -3.62 -8.79
CA ALA A 95 3.60 -4.35 -9.96
C ALA A 95 4.63 -5.39 -10.42
N ALA A 96 5.93 -5.07 -10.43
CA ALA A 96 6.98 -5.99 -10.81
C ALA A 96 7.10 -7.19 -9.87
N ILE A 97 7.02 -6.96 -8.54
CA ILE A 97 7.02 -8.03 -7.54
C ILE A 97 5.80 -8.94 -7.73
N ASN A 98 4.61 -8.38 -7.88
CA ASN A 98 3.38 -9.13 -8.09
C ASN A 98 3.41 -9.94 -9.40
N ILE A 99 3.96 -9.34 -10.47
CA ILE A 99 4.17 -10.01 -11.75
C ILE A 99 5.13 -11.19 -11.60
N GLU A 100 6.25 -11.00 -10.89
CA GLU A 100 7.24 -12.04 -10.69
C GLU A 100 6.65 -13.23 -9.93
N LEU A 101 6.04 -12.97 -8.77
CA LEU A 101 5.49 -14.01 -7.90
C LEU A 101 4.33 -14.74 -8.57
N GLY A 102 3.36 -13.99 -9.10
CA GLY A 102 2.21 -14.57 -9.80
C GLY A 102 2.61 -15.30 -11.08
N GLY A 103 3.54 -14.75 -11.86
CA GLY A 103 4.01 -15.33 -13.11
C GLY A 103 4.83 -16.61 -12.94
N ARG A 104 5.73 -16.65 -11.95
CA ARG A 104 6.48 -17.88 -11.61
C ARG A 104 5.55 -18.98 -11.11
N SER A 105 4.58 -18.63 -10.26
CA SER A 105 3.57 -19.58 -9.81
C SER A 105 2.69 -20.07 -10.96
N LEU A 106 2.31 -19.18 -11.88
CA LEU A 106 1.57 -19.57 -13.09
C LEU A 106 2.38 -20.53 -13.96
N ALA A 107 3.66 -20.25 -14.21
CA ALA A 107 4.53 -21.16 -14.94
C ALA A 107 4.59 -22.55 -14.30
N SER A 108 4.72 -22.60 -12.97
CA SER A 108 4.75 -23.84 -12.19
C SER A 108 3.47 -24.67 -12.35
N LEU A 109 2.29 -24.04 -12.37
CA LEU A 109 1.01 -24.72 -12.58
C LEU A 109 0.93 -25.46 -13.94
N PHE A 110 1.60 -24.91 -14.96
CA PHE A 110 1.54 -25.43 -16.33
C PHE A 110 2.82 -26.16 -16.77
N GLY A 111 3.79 -26.35 -15.87
CA GLY A 111 5.09 -26.94 -16.22
C GLY A 111 5.86 -26.10 -17.25
N ALA A 112 5.62 -24.79 -17.31
CA ALA A 112 6.23 -23.87 -18.26
C ALA A 112 7.50 -23.22 -17.69
N ARG A 113 8.27 -22.57 -18.57
CA ARG A 113 9.40 -21.74 -18.14
C ARG A 113 8.92 -20.50 -17.37
N ALA A 114 9.67 -20.08 -16.36
CA ALA A 114 9.32 -18.97 -15.49
C ALA A 114 9.19 -17.62 -16.24
N ASP A 115 10.07 -17.36 -17.22
CA ASP A 115 10.04 -16.17 -18.06
C ASP A 115 8.74 -16.07 -18.86
N LEU A 116 8.28 -17.17 -19.45
CA LEU A 116 7.01 -17.24 -20.18
C LEU A 116 5.81 -17.00 -19.26
N GLY A 117 5.82 -17.57 -18.05
CA GLY A 117 4.78 -17.32 -17.05
C GLY A 117 4.73 -15.85 -16.62
N ILE A 118 5.88 -15.21 -16.41
CA ILE A 118 5.99 -13.77 -16.11
C ILE A 118 5.40 -12.91 -17.23
N ILE A 119 5.77 -13.17 -18.48
CA ILE A 119 5.28 -12.42 -19.64
C ILE A 119 3.76 -12.59 -19.79
N PHE A 120 3.27 -13.83 -19.70
CA PHE A 120 1.84 -14.10 -19.85
C PHE A 120 1.01 -13.54 -18.69
N TYR A 121 1.49 -13.65 -17.45
CA TYR A 121 0.83 -13.05 -16.30
C TYR A 121 0.80 -11.52 -16.38
N THR A 122 1.88 -10.90 -16.89
CA THR A 122 1.89 -9.45 -17.17
C THR A 122 0.76 -9.08 -18.14
N PHE A 123 0.56 -9.85 -19.21
CA PHE A 123 -0.53 -9.62 -20.15
C PHE A 123 -1.92 -9.66 -19.46
N ILE A 124 -2.15 -10.63 -18.57
CA ILE A 124 -3.37 -10.70 -17.76
C ILE A 124 -3.54 -9.43 -16.92
N LEU A 125 -2.50 -8.99 -16.20
CA LEU A 125 -2.59 -7.81 -15.35
C LEU A 125 -2.78 -6.51 -16.14
N ILE A 126 -2.17 -6.37 -17.32
CA ILE A 126 -2.40 -5.25 -18.24
C ILE A 126 -3.87 -5.22 -18.69
N CYS A 127 -4.44 -6.37 -19.03
CA CYS A 127 -5.85 -6.46 -19.42
C CYS A 127 -6.77 -6.04 -18.28
N MET A 128 -6.49 -6.48 -17.04
CA MET A 128 -7.22 -6.06 -15.85
C MET A 128 -7.07 -4.55 -15.58
N ALA A 129 -5.85 -4.02 -15.64
CA ALA A 129 -5.55 -2.61 -15.39
C ALA A 129 -6.18 -1.67 -16.43
N ALA A 130 -6.42 -2.15 -17.65
CA ALA A 130 -7.10 -1.41 -18.71
C ALA A 130 -8.64 -1.32 -18.53
N LEU A 131 -9.21 -2.09 -17.60
CA LEU A 131 -10.64 -2.04 -17.29
C LEU A 131 -11.01 -0.71 -16.62
N SER A 132 -12.27 -0.29 -16.79
CA SER A 132 -12.81 0.79 -15.95
C SER A 132 -12.89 0.33 -14.49
N LEU A 133 -12.73 1.25 -13.54
CA LEU A 133 -12.82 0.95 -12.11
C LEU A 133 -14.12 0.20 -11.72
N HIS A 134 -15.21 0.40 -12.45
CA HIS A 134 -16.43 -0.38 -12.24
C HIS A 134 -16.26 -1.86 -12.62
N ARG A 135 -15.74 -2.15 -13.81
CA ARG A 135 -15.51 -3.52 -14.29
C ARG A 135 -14.40 -4.21 -13.49
N LEU A 136 -13.33 -3.47 -13.17
CA LEU A 136 -12.26 -3.97 -12.31
C LEU A 136 -12.82 -4.37 -10.95
N GLY A 137 -13.67 -3.55 -10.33
CA GLY A 137 -14.34 -3.89 -9.07
C GLY A 137 -15.13 -5.20 -9.11
N ILE A 138 -15.82 -5.50 -10.23
CA ILE A 138 -16.53 -6.78 -10.41
C ILE A 138 -15.53 -7.94 -10.43
N VAL A 139 -14.48 -7.84 -11.25
CA VAL A 139 -13.42 -8.87 -11.32
C VAL A 139 -12.78 -9.09 -9.96
N LYS A 140 -12.48 -8.01 -9.22
CA LYS A 140 -11.87 -8.08 -7.89
C LYS A 140 -12.78 -8.68 -6.84
N SER A 141 -14.10 -8.54 -6.96
CA SER A 141 -15.03 -9.26 -6.08
C SER A 141 -14.88 -10.78 -6.20
N PHE A 142 -14.73 -11.31 -7.42
CA PHE A 142 -14.48 -12.74 -7.63
C PHE A 142 -13.13 -13.17 -7.07
N VAL A 143 -12.07 -12.38 -7.33
CA VAL A 143 -10.73 -12.64 -6.79
C VAL A 143 -10.77 -12.72 -5.27
N ILE A 144 -11.42 -11.79 -4.57
CA ILE A 144 -11.49 -11.80 -3.11
C ILE A 144 -12.19 -13.05 -2.59
N VAL A 145 -13.31 -13.46 -3.20
CA VAL A 145 -14.01 -14.68 -2.78
C VAL A 145 -13.08 -15.89 -2.92
N SER A 146 -12.33 -15.99 -4.01
CA SER A 146 -11.32 -17.03 -4.20
C SER A 146 -10.20 -16.92 -3.14
N SER A 147 -9.62 -15.75 -2.93
CA SER A 147 -8.56 -15.52 -1.93
C SER A 147 -9.01 -15.87 -0.51
N LEU A 148 -10.25 -15.53 -0.14
CA LEU A 148 -10.83 -15.88 1.17
C LEU A 148 -10.97 -17.40 1.32
N GLY A 149 -11.46 -18.10 0.30
CA GLY A 149 -11.52 -19.56 0.32
C GLY A 149 -10.14 -20.18 0.52
N LEU A 150 -9.12 -19.63 -0.14
CA LEU A 150 -7.76 -20.11 0.00
C LEU A 150 -7.19 -19.84 1.41
N ILE A 151 -7.44 -18.64 1.95
CA ILE A 151 -7.08 -18.24 3.31
C ILE A 151 -7.74 -19.13 4.37
N ILE A 152 -9.02 -19.48 4.20
CA ILE A 152 -9.74 -20.38 5.12
C ILE A 152 -9.10 -21.76 5.14
N TYR A 153 -8.65 -22.26 3.99
CA TYR A 153 -7.92 -23.51 3.93
C TYR A 153 -6.57 -23.45 4.67
N LEU A 154 -5.81 -22.35 4.54
CA LEU A 154 -4.58 -22.14 5.32
C LEU A 154 -4.85 -22.17 6.83
N LEU A 155 -5.91 -21.49 7.27
CA LEU A 155 -6.33 -21.48 8.66
C LEU A 155 -6.71 -22.90 9.14
N TRP A 156 -7.52 -23.61 8.37
CA TRP A 156 -7.92 -24.98 8.69
C TRP A 156 -6.72 -25.92 8.84
N ALA A 157 -5.77 -25.83 7.91
CA ALA A 157 -4.56 -26.64 7.97
C ALA A 157 -3.68 -26.29 9.17
N LYS A 158 -3.52 -25.00 9.49
CA LYS A 158 -2.77 -24.57 10.67
C LYS A 158 -3.40 -25.08 11.96
N LEU A 159 -4.73 -25.11 12.04
CA LEU A 159 -5.45 -25.64 13.19
C LEU A 159 -5.29 -27.16 13.40
N GLN A 160 -4.78 -27.89 12.40
CA GLN A 160 -4.38 -29.30 12.58
C GLN A 160 -3.02 -29.42 13.30
N GLU A 161 -2.18 -28.38 13.27
CA GLU A 161 -0.85 -28.37 13.88
C GLU A 161 -0.85 -27.81 15.31
N VAL A 162 -1.69 -26.80 15.56
CA VAL A 162 -1.65 -26.00 16.80
C VAL A 162 -3.04 -25.57 17.25
N SER A 163 -3.21 -25.42 18.56
CA SER A 163 -4.44 -24.90 19.15
C SER A 163 -4.45 -23.37 19.26
N PHE A 164 -5.65 -22.77 19.34
CA PHE A 164 -5.80 -21.36 19.68
C PHE A 164 -5.26 -21.01 21.07
N SER A 165 -5.26 -21.96 22.00
CA SER A 165 -4.70 -21.78 23.35
C SER A 165 -3.19 -21.53 23.27
N GLU A 166 -2.46 -22.34 22.49
CA GLU A 166 -1.02 -22.15 22.26
C GLU A 166 -0.72 -20.78 21.65
N PHE A 167 -1.52 -20.35 20.67
CA PHE A 167 -1.38 -19.01 20.11
C PHE A 167 -1.62 -17.92 21.17
N SER A 168 -2.69 -18.03 21.96
CA SER A 168 -3.02 -17.01 22.96
C SER A 168 -1.96 -16.85 24.06
N ASN A 169 -1.25 -17.94 24.37
CA ASN A 169 -0.18 -17.98 25.36
C ASN A 169 1.20 -17.71 24.76
N TYR A 170 1.29 -17.46 23.45
CA TYR A 170 2.55 -17.17 22.79
C TYR A 170 3.19 -15.90 23.34
N SER A 171 4.50 -15.97 23.59
CA SER A 171 5.32 -14.83 23.96
C SER A 171 6.60 -14.80 23.11
N PRO A 172 6.95 -13.64 22.52
CA PRO A 172 8.17 -13.51 21.72
C PRO A 172 9.42 -13.56 22.61
N ALA A 173 10.49 -14.17 22.10
CA ALA A 173 11.79 -14.21 22.79
C ALA A 173 12.41 -12.81 22.99
N PHE A 174 12.17 -11.90 22.04
CA PHE A 174 12.59 -10.51 22.10
C PHE A 174 11.38 -9.61 21.83
N SER A 175 10.99 -8.79 22.81
CA SER A 175 9.83 -7.92 22.67
C SER A 175 10.20 -6.55 22.10
N ARG A 176 9.29 -5.98 21.30
CA ARG A 176 9.31 -4.58 20.86
C ARG A 176 8.12 -3.84 21.44
N SER A 177 8.12 -2.51 21.32
CA SER A 177 7.00 -1.70 21.78
C SER A 177 5.79 -1.83 20.84
N LEU A 178 4.58 -1.61 21.37
CA LEU A 178 3.37 -1.50 20.56
C LEU A 178 3.49 -0.41 19.48
N PHE A 179 4.15 0.70 19.79
CA PHE A 179 4.42 1.77 18.82
C PHE A 179 5.25 1.32 17.62
N TRP A 180 6.22 0.43 17.83
CA TRP A 180 6.97 -0.20 16.74
C TRP A 180 6.03 -1.01 15.85
N GLY A 181 5.12 -1.80 16.45
CA GLY A 181 4.10 -2.54 15.71
C GLY A 181 3.19 -1.65 14.86
N VAL A 182 2.66 -0.58 15.46
CA VAL A 182 1.83 0.40 14.72
C VAL A 182 2.61 1.00 13.54
N SER A 183 3.89 1.33 13.73
CA SER A 183 4.74 1.89 12.68
C SER A 183 4.92 0.91 11.51
N ILE A 184 5.09 -0.39 11.79
CA ILE A 184 5.17 -1.45 10.77
C ILE A 184 3.87 -1.54 9.96
N VAL A 185 2.73 -1.52 10.64
CA VAL A 185 1.41 -1.59 9.97
C VAL A 185 1.22 -0.40 9.04
N VAL A 186 1.46 0.83 9.51
CA VAL A 186 1.32 2.02 8.65
C VAL A 186 2.33 1.99 7.49
N ALA A 187 3.58 1.58 7.75
CA ALA A 187 4.60 1.46 6.71
C ALA A 187 4.21 0.48 5.60
N SER A 188 3.50 -0.61 5.95
CA SER A 188 3.13 -1.67 5.00
C SER A 188 2.22 -1.20 3.85
N LEU A 189 1.46 -0.10 4.05
CA LEU A 189 0.47 0.39 3.09
C LEU A 189 0.63 1.88 2.76
N ILE A 190 1.65 2.55 3.30
CA ILE A 190 1.84 3.99 3.07
C ILE A 190 2.06 4.31 1.59
N SER A 191 2.73 3.41 0.86
CA SER A 191 2.94 3.59 -0.58
C SER A 191 1.63 3.67 -1.34
N PHE A 192 0.74 2.68 -1.14
CA PHE A 192 -0.58 2.66 -1.76
C PHE A 192 -1.44 3.86 -1.29
N SER A 193 -1.28 4.28 -0.03
CA SER A 193 -1.99 5.45 0.52
C SER A 193 -1.75 6.72 -0.29
N THR A 194 -0.55 6.93 -0.85
CA THR A 194 -0.22 8.12 -1.67
C THR A 194 -0.94 8.19 -3.00
N VAL A 195 -1.49 7.08 -3.50
CA VAL A 195 -2.22 7.05 -4.78
C VAL A 195 -3.73 6.93 -4.59
N THR A 196 -4.23 6.92 -3.35
CA THR A 196 -5.67 6.87 -3.06
C THR A 196 -6.52 7.97 -3.73
N PRO A 197 -6.06 9.24 -3.91
CA PRO A 197 -6.82 10.24 -4.64
C PRO A 197 -7.21 9.82 -6.07
N ASP A 198 -6.39 8.98 -6.71
CA ASP A 198 -6.58 8.51 -8.09
C ASP A 198 -7.88 7.70 -8.26
N PHE A 199 -8.30 7.03 -7.19
CA PHE A 199 -9.53 6.25 -7.15
C PHE A 199 -10.73 7.12 -6.74
N PHE A 200 -10.49 8.14 -5.91
CA PHE A 200 -11.56 8.97 -5.35
C PHE A 200 -11.97 10.18 -6.20
N GLN A 201 -11.15 10.60 -7.17
CA GLN A 201 -11.46 11.74 -8.06
C GLN A 201 -12.83 11.65 -8.77
N LYS A 202 -13.30 10.43 -9.07
CA LYS A 202 -14.56 10.17 -9.81
C LYS A 202 -15.67 9.57 -8.94
N VAL A 203 -15.49 9.55 -7.63
CA VAL A 203 -16.49 9.01 -6.69
C VAL A 203 -17.75 9.86 -6.64
N LYS A 204 -18.90 9.22 -6.44
CA LYS A 204 -20.24 9.84 -6.39
C LYS A 204 -20.43 10.76 -5.20
N GLN A 205 -20.17 10.28 -3.99
CA GLN A 205 -20.44 11.03 -2.76
C GLN A 205 -19.46 10.66 -1.63
N LYS A 206 -19.37 11.50 -0.60
CA LYS A 206 -18.42 11.31 0.53
C LYS A 206 -18.56 9.95 1.22
N ARG A 207 -19.79 9.43 1.38
CA ARG A 207 -20.03 8.12 2.02
C ARG A 207 -19.33 6.97 1.29
N ASP A 208 -19.16 7.07 -0.03
CA ASP A 208 -18.51 6.02 -0.80
C ASP A 208 -17.01 5.92 -0.49
N ILE A 209 -16.38 7.04 -0.14
CA ILE A 209 -14.97 7.11 0.30
C ILE A 209 -14.82 6.36 1.61
N VAL A 210 -15.68 6.68 2.59
CA VAL A 210 -15.65 6.06 3.92
C VAL A 210 -15.94 4.57 3.81
N LEU A 211 -17.00 4.16 3.11
CA LEU A 211 -17.38 2.76 2.99
C LEU A 211 -16.34 1.93 2.23
N SER A 212 -15.77 2.46 1.14
CA SER A 212 -14.70 1.74 0.43
C SER A 212 -13.43 1.62 1.27
N THR A 213 -13.10 2.63 2.07
CA THR A 213 -11.95 2.58 2.98
C THR A 213 -12.17 1.55 4.09
N LEU A 214 -13.32 1.59 4.77
CA LEU A 214 -13.59 0.70 5.91
C LEU A 214 -13.78 -0.75 5.47
N LEU A 215 -14.67 -0.98 4.51
CA LEU A 215 -15.04 -2.33 4.06
C LEU A 215 -14.05 -2.92 3.06
N GLY A 216 -13.28 -2.08 2.37
CA GLY A 216 -12.29 -2.52 1.41
C GLY A 216 -10.88 -2.60 1.98
N MET A 217 -10.48 -1.75 2.92
CA MET A 217 -9.08 -1.68 3.36
C MET A 217 -8.92 -2.00 4.85
N VAL A 218 -9.61 -1.28 5.72
CA VAL A 218 -9.40 -1.38 7.18
C VAL A 218 -9.80 -2.76 7.72
N VAL A 219 -11.06 -3.17 7.49
CA VAL A 219 -11.56 -4.44 8.04
C VAL A 219 -10.85 -5.64 7.41
N PRO A 220 -10.77 -5.78 6.07
CA PRO A 220 -10.08 -6.93 5.48
C PRO A 220 -8.58 -6.95 5.80
N GLY A 221 -7.96 -5.78 5.95
CA GLY A 221 -6.56 -5.65 6.32
C GLY A 221 -6.28 -6.16 7.74
N ILE A 222 -7.06 -5.75 8.73
CA ILE A 222 -6.94 -6.24 10.11
C ILE A 222 -7.16 -7.75 10.15
N MET A 223 -8.20 -8.26 9.47
CA MET A 223 -8.52 -9.69 9.47
C MET A 223 -7.38 -10.53 8.87
N THR A 224 -6.89 -10.13 7.70
CA THR A 224 -5.83 -10.87 7.00
C THR A 224 -4.53 -10.83 7.80
N ALA A 225 -4.11 -9.66 8.29
CA ALA A 225 -2.87 -9.57 9.08
C ALA A 225 -2.99 -10.30 10.44
N SER A 226 -4.16 -10.30 11.08
CA SER A 226 -4.38 -11.09 12.31
C SER A 226 -4.26 -12.58 12.06
N LEU A 227 -4.75 -13.06 10.91
CA LEU A 227 -4.52 -14.43 10.48
C LEU A 227 -3.03 -14.70 10.23
N GLY A 228 -2.31 -13.75 9.64
CA GLY A 228 -0.85 -13.79 9.52
C GLY A 228 -0.16 -14.05 10.86
N CYS A 229 -0.55 -13.35 11.94
CA CYS A 229 -0.04 -13.62 13.28
C CYS A 229 -0.24 -15.09 13.70
N PHE A 230 -1.44 -15.63 13.46
CA PHE A 230 -1.77 -17.02 13.80
C PHE A 230 -1.02 -18.06 12.94
N LEU A 231 -0.79 -17.77 11.66
CA LEU A 231 -0.07 -18.69 10.78
C LEU A 231 1.42 -18.81 11.14
N PHE A 232 2.03 -17.74 11.66
CA PHE A 232 3.48 -17.62 11.83
C PHE A 232 4.01 -17.66 13.27
N PHE A 233 3.18 -17.64 14.32
CA PHE A 233 3.66 -17.45 15.71
C PHE A 233 4.70 -18.46 16.17
N ASN A 234 4.62 -19.72 15.74
CA ASN A 234 5.55 -20.78 16.15
C ASN A 234 6.57 -21.15 15.06
N ARG A 235 6.81 -20.25 14.09
CA ARG A 235 7.76 -20.49 12.99
C ARG A 235 9.02 -19.64 13.11
N SER A 236 10.13 -20.22 12.66
CA SER A 236 11.42 -19.55 12.56
C SER A 236 11.59 -18.77 11.26
N ASP A 237 10.83 -19.11 10.23
CA ASP A 237 10.84 -18.46 8.92
C ASP A 237 9.52 -17.71 8.62
N PHE A 238 9.63 -16.70 7.76
CA PHE A 238 8.49 -15.92 7.24
C PHE A 238 8.20 -16.26 5.79
N ASP A 239 8.77 -17.34 5.26
CA ASP A 239 8.53 -17.71 3.89
C ASP A 239 7.14 -18.35 3.76
N LEU A 240 6.26 -17.68 3.01
CA LEU A 240 4.92 -18.19 2.73
C LEU A 240 4.96 -19.42 1.81
N ILE A 241 6.02 -19.62 1.02
CA ILE A 241 6.09 -20.73 0.08
C ILE A 241 6.19 -22.08 0.82
N PRO A 242 7.13 -22.30 1.76
CA PRO A 242 7.16 -23.50 2.61
C PRO A 242 5.92 -23.65 3.50
N LEU A 243 5.34 -22.56 3.99
CA LEU A 243 4.08 -22.58 4.77
C LEU A 243 2.95 -23.25 3.99
N ILE A 244 2.86 -22.96 2.70
CA ILE A 244 1.78 -23.46 1.85
C ILE A 244 2.19 -24.79 1.17
N ALA A 245 3.48 -25.04 0.94
CA ALA A 245 3.98 -26.26 0.29
C ALA A 245 3.89 -27.51 1.16
N GLY A 246 3.82 -27.35 2.50
CA GLY A 246 3.56 -28.43 3.45
C GLY A 246 2.09 -28.89 3.53
N LEU A 247 1.19 -28.25 2.75
CA LEU A 247 -0.22 -28.59 2.72
C LEU A 247 -0.50 -29.78 1.81
N THR A 248 -1.64 -30.43 2.04
CA THR A 248 -2.07 -31.68 1.39
C THR A 248 -2.08 -31.61 -0.14
N PHE A 249 -2.20 -30.41 -0.72
CA PHE A 249 -2.19 -30.17 -2.17
C PHE A 249 -0.99 -29.30 -2.59
N THR A 250 0.03 -29.93 -3.18
CA THR A 250 1.27 -29.27 -3.64
C THR A 250 1.07 -28.15 -4.67
N ILE A 251 -0.07 -28.14 -5.37
CA ILE A 251 -0.44 -27.10 -6.36
C ILE A 251 -1.00 -25.82 -5.73
N PHE A 252 -1.50 -25.92 -4.49
CA PHE A 252 -2.23 -24.85 -3.82
C PHE A 252 -1.43 -23.54 -3.61
N PRO A 253 -0.12 -23.56 -3.24
CA PRO A 253 0.68 -22.33 -3.15
C PRO A 253 0.70 -21.54 -4.45
N ASN A 254 0.78 -22.25 -5.58
CA ASN A 254 0.84 -21.61 -6.88
C ASN A 254 -0.50 -21.01 -7.27
N ILE A 255 -1.62 -21.68 -6.97
CA ILE A 255 -2.96 -21.12 -7.18
C ILE A 255 -3.15 -19.86 -6.31
N PHE A 256 -2.77 -19.93 -5.03
CA PHE A 256 -2.83 -18.79 -4.13
C PHE A 256 -2.07 -17.59 -4.67
N ASN A 257 -0.81 -17.76 -5.02
CA ASN A 257 0.00 -16.67 -5.58
C ASN A 257 -0.58 -16.11 -6.88
N VAL A 258 -1.07 -16.95 -7.80
CA VAL A 258 -1.67 -16.48 -9.06
C VAL A 258 -2.90 -15.60 -8.79
N VAL A 259 -3.76 -16.00 -7.86
CA VAL A 259 -5.01 -15.31 -7.53
C VAL A 259 -4.75 -14.03 -6.73
N THR A 260 -3.88 -14.09 -5.72
CA THR A 260 -3.69 -12.97 -4.80
C THR A 260 -2.77 -11.87 -5.32
N ASN A 261 -1.85 -12.17 -6.24
CA ASN A 261 -0.96 -11.15 -6.82
C ASN A 261 -1.62 -10.37 -7.98
N THR A 262 -2.94 -10.51 -8.17
CA THR A 262 -3.63 -9.76 -9.22
C THR A 262 -3.79 -8.27 -8.87
N ASP A 263 -3.55 -7.87 -7.63
CA ASP A 263 -3.44 -6.47 -7.18
C ASP A 263 -2.33 -5.70 -7.92
N GLY A 264 -1.38 -6.41 -8.54
CA GLY A 264 -0.46 -5.84 -9.52
C GLY A 264 -1.16 -5.06 -10.64
N SER A 265 -2.39 -5.41 -11.01
CA SER A 265 -3.19 -4.60 -11.94
C SER A 265 -3.54 -3.19 -11.41
N VAL A 266 -3.75 -3.06 -10.09
CA VAL A 266 -3.96 -1.77 -9.41
C VAL A 266 -2.66 -0.97 -9.42
N ALA A 267 -1.53 -1.65 -9.15
CA ALA A 267 -0.19 -1.08 -9.17
C ALA A 267 0.31 -0.71 -10.58
N ILE A 268 -0.27 -1.26 -11.65
CA ILE A 268 -0.05 -0.82 -13.05
C ILE A 268 -0.94 0.39 -13.40
N TYR A 269 -2.19 0.39 -12.91
CA TYR A 269 -3.15 1.46 -13.20
C TYR A 269 -2.70 2.82 -12.67
N THR A 270 -2.13 2.88 -11.46
CA THR A 270 -1.75 4.16 -10.84
C THR A 270 -0.57 4.87 -11.53
N PRO A 271 0.54 4.21 -11.95
CA PRO A 271 1.55 4.79 -12.83
C PRO A 271 0.99 5.30 -14.16
N ALA A 272 0.02 4.60 -14.75
CA ALA A 272 -0.56 5.01 -16.03
C ALA A 272 -1.20 6.40 -15.97
N LEU A 273 -1.79 6.76 -14.82
CA LEU A 273 -2.31 8.10 -14.58
C LEU A 273 -1.19 9.14 -14.48
N LYS A 274 -0.06 8.78 -13.84
CA LYS A 274 1.13 9.65 -13.76
C LYS A 274 1.75 9.87 -15.13
N PHE A 275 1.87 8.83 -15.95
CA PHE A 275 2.37 8.92 -17.31
C PHE A 275 1.46 9.75 -18.20
N ARG A 276 0.14 9.67 -18.03
CA ARG A 276 -0.76 10.61 -18.71
C ARG A 276 -0.44 12.06 -18.35
N HIS A 277 -0.21 12.36 -17.08
CA HIS A 277 0.14 13.71 -16.64
C HIS A 277 1.50 14.17 -17.19
N LEU A 278 2.51 13.30 -17.18
CA LEU A 278 3.88 13.62 -17.60
C LEU A 278 4.07 13.70 -19.12
N PHE A 279 3.48 12.75 -19.85
CA PHE A 279 3.76 12.53 -21.28
C PHE A 279 2.55 12.82 -22.18
N ASN A 280 1.42 13.27 -21.61
CA ASN A 280 0.18 13.56 -22.33
C ASN A 280 -0.34 12.36 -23.16
N ILE A 281 -0.16 11.13 -22.65
CA ILE A 281 -0.64 9.90 -23.29
C ILE A 281 -1.97 9.43 -22.70
N SER A 282 -2.75 8.64 -23.44
CA SER A 282 -3.98 8.06 -22.90
C SER A 282 -3.69 7.08 -21.76
N VAL A 283 -4.61 6.93 -20.81
CA VAL A 283 -4.47 5.97 -19.69
C VAL A 283 -4.22 4.54 -20.20
N LYS A 284 -4.87 4.13 -21.30
CA LYS A 284 -4.64 2.81 -21.91
C LYS A 284 -3.19 2.64 -22.38
N LYS A 285 -2.60 3.64 -23.03
CA LYS A 285 -1.18 3.62 -23.41
C LYS A 285 -0.28 3.61 -22.16
N GLY A 286 -0.63 4.40 -21.14
CA GLY A 286 0.10 4.42 -19.87
C GLY A 286 0.09 3.06 -19.16
N VAL A 287 -1.02 2.32 -19.19
CA VAL A 287 -1.14 0.97 -18.62
C VAL A 287 -0.19 0.00 -19.33
N ILE A 288 -0.14 0.05 -20.67
CA ILE A 288 0.78 -0.79 -21.46
C ILE A 288 2.23 -0.46 -21.10
N VAL A 289 2.61 0.83 -21.08
CA VAL A 289 3.97 1.27 -20.75
C VAL A 289 4.36 0.84 -19.32
N ALA A 290 3.50 1.08 -18.34
CA ALA A 290 3.75 0.70 -16.95
C ALA A 290 3.89 -0.83 -16.80
N GLY A 291 2.99 -1.60 -17.43
CA GLY A 291 3.05 -3.06 -17.40
C GLY A 291 4.31 -3.61 -18.06
N ILE A 292 4.75 -3.06 -19.20
CA ILE A 292 5.99 -3.47 -19.86
C ILE A 292 7.21 -3.17 -18.97
N ILE A 293 7.30 -1.97 -18.38
CA ILE A 293 8.40 -1.62 -17.47
C ILE A 293 8.43 -2.58 -16.26
N SER A 294 7.27 -2.83 -15.64
CA SER A 294 7.17 -3.78 -14.53
C SER A 294 7.51 -5.22 -14.93
N CYS A 295 7.15 -5.65 -16.15
CA CYS A 295 7.53 -6.96 -16.71
C CYS A 295 9.05 -7.10 -16.81
N PHE A 296 9.73 -6.10 -17.37
CA PHE A 296 11.20 -6.12 -17.46
C PHE A 296 11.83 -6.24 -16.08
N LEU A 297 11.39 -5.45 -15.09
CA LEU A 297 11.91 -5.54 -13.73
C LEU A 297 11.61 -6.91 -13.07
N ALA A 298 10.45 -7.51 -13.34
CA ALA A 298 10.10 -8.84 -12.85
C ALA A 298 11.01 -9.94 -13.44
N LEU A 299 11.37 -9.83 -14.72
CA LEU A 299 12.32 -10.74 -15.38
C LEU A 299 13.74 -10.63 -14.79
N TYR A 300 14.10 -9.47 -14.24
CA TYR A 300 15.36 -9.25 -13.49
C TYR A 300 15.27 -9.62 -12.00
N HIS A 301 14.18 -10.25 -11.57
CA HIS A 301 14.01 -10.75 -10.21
C HIS A 301 14.10 -9.66 -9.12
N ILE A 302 13.41 -8.54 -9.36
CA ILE A 302 13.43 -7.40 -8.44
C ILE A 302 12.91 -7.74 -7.02
N SER A 303 12.15 -8.84 -6.85
CA SER A 303 11.76 -9.33 -5.53
C SER A 303 12.96 -9.63 -4.61
N ALA A 304 14.14 -9.96 -5.16
CA ALA A 304 15.37 -10.12 -4.40
C ALA A 304 15.84 -8.82 -3.72
N TYR A 305 15.38 -7.66 -4.19
CA TYR A 305 15.72 -6.33 -3.66
C TYR A 305 14.58 -5.71 -2.84
N LEU A 306 13.62 -6.52 -2.39
CA LEU A 306 12.44 -6.08 -1.64
C LEU A 306 12.79 -5.22 -0.41
N GLU A 307 13.85 -5.55 0.33
CA GLU A 307 14.25 -4.74 1.50
C GLU A 307 14.66 -3.32 1.11
N VAL A 308 15.47 -3.17 0.06
CA VAL A 308 15.90 -1.87 -0.47
C VAL A 308 14.68 -1.10 -0.97
N TRP A 309 13.76 -1.80 -1.63
CA TRP A 309 12.50 -1.24 -2.11
C TRP A 309 11.65 -0.65 -0.97
N LEU A 310 11.47 -1.41 0.11
CA LEU A 310 10.70 -0.96 1.28
C LEU A 310 11.34 0.25 1.98
N LYS A 311 12.67 0.32 2.04
CA LYS A 311 13.40 1.49 2.58
C LYS A 311 13.13 2.74 1.74
N PHE A 312 13.17 2.62 0.42
CA PHE A 312 12.84 3.73 -0.49
C PHE A 312 11.41 4.24 -0.27
N LEU A 313 10.43 3.34 -0.19
CA LEU A 313 9.03 3.70 0.02
C LEU A 313 8.81 4.39 1.38
N SER A 314 9.43 3.85 2.43
CA SER A 314 9.27 4.36 3.81
C SER A 314 9.87 5.74 4.01
N LEU A 315 10.78 6.18 3.14
CA LEU A 315 11.43 7.48 3.24
C LEU A 315 10.57 8.61 2.66
N PHE A 316 10.05 8.47 1.44
CA PHE A 316 9.44 9.59 0.71
C PHE A 316 7.92 9.66 0.85
N PHE A 317 7.24 8.52 0.84
CA PHE A 317 5.79 8.45 0.73
C PHE A 317 5.05 9.01 1.96
N PRO A 318 5.49 8.75 3.20
CA PRO A 318 4.87 9.36 4.38
C PRO A 318 5.01 10.90 4.37
N ILE A 319 6.19 11.41 4.00
CA ILE A 319 6.50 12.85 3.96
C ILE A 319 5.57 13.57 2.98
N PHE A 320 5.36 12.99 1.79
CA PHE A 320 4.46 13.57 0.79
C PHE A 320 3.05 13.76 1.37
N ILE A 321 2.48 12.73 1.99
CA ILE A 321 1.16 12.82 2.62
C ILE A 321 1.19 13.82 3.77
N GLY A 322 2.19 13.74 4.64
CA GLY A 322 2.35 14.59 5.83
C GLY A 322 2.33 16.09 5.49
N ILE A 323 2.95 16.49 4.37
CA ILE A 323 2.98 17.89 3.91
C ILE A 323 1.62 18.36 3.34
N CYS A 324 0.79 17.46 2.81
CA CYS A 324 -0.51 17.86 2.28
C CYS A 324 -1.42 18.45 3.35
N PHE A 325 -1.43 17.86 4.56
CA PHE A 325 -2.31 18.29 5.64
C PHE A 325 -2.11 19.76 6.06
N PRO A 326 -0.90 20.22 6.46
CA PRO A 326 -0.69 21.61 6.78
C PRO A 326 -0.95 22.54 5.60
N TYR A 327 -0.59 22.16 4.36
CA TYR A 327 -0.91 22.97 3.19
C TYR A 327 -2.41 23.26 3.07
N ILE A 328 -3.24 22.23 3.23
CA ILE A 328 -4.71 22.39 3.11
C ILE A 328 -5.28 23.24 4.24
N LEU A 329 -4.74 23.08 5.46
CA LEU A 329 -5.20 23.82 6.63
C LEU A 329 -4.81 25.30 6.56
N PHE A 330 -3.63 25.62 6.03
CA PHE A 330 -3.06 26.95 6.17
C PHE A 330 -3.01 27.79 4.87
N LYS A 331 -3.25 27.21 3.70
CA LYS A 331 -3.12 27.93 2.41
C LYS A 331 -4.02 29.15 2.23
N GLU A 332 -5.14 29.23 2.96
CA GLU A 332 -6.08 30.37 2.90
C GLU A 332 -5.69 31.50 3.87
N TYR A 333 -4.81 31.23 4.84
CA TYR A 333 -4.47 32.14 5.92
C TYR A 333 -3.06 32.73 5.79
N ILE A 334 -2.17 32.06 5.05
CA ILE A 334 -0.77 32.45 4.92
C ILE A 334 -0.49 32.97 3.52
N GLY A 335 0.29 34.05 3.43
CA GLY A 335 0.79 34.56 2.15
C GLY A 335 1.59 33.50 1.38
N LYS A 336 1.33 33.37 0.08
CA LYS A 336 1.89 32.32 -0.80
C LYS A 336 3.40 32.11 -0.64
N ARG A 337 4.19 33.18 -0.53
CA ARG A 337 5.65 33.11 -0.40
C ARG A 337 6.09 32.37 0.87
N LEU A 338 5.44 32.66 2.01
CA LEU A 338 5.75 32.02 3.28
C LEU A 338 5.31 30.55 3.28
N LEU A 339 4.13 30.26 2.71
CA LEU A 339 3.62 28.91 2.53
C LEU A 339 4.59 28.04 1.70
N ASP A 340 5.04 28.54 0.54
CA ASP A 340 5.97 27.84 -0.35
C ASP A 340 7.32 27.55 0.34
N TRP A 341 7.81 28.52 1.12
CA TRP A 341 9.05 28.35 1.89
C TRP A 341 8.91 27.28 2.97
N GLN A 342 7.83 27.33 3.76
CA GLN A 342 7.57 26.35 4.83
C GLN A 342 7.42 24.93 4.29
N ILE A 343 6.75 24.75 3.14
CA ILE A 343 6.60 23.43 2.50
C ILE A 343 7.96 22.83 2.14
N ARG A 344 8.83 23.62 1.50
CA ARG A 344 10.16 23.14 1.09
C ARG A 344 11.07 22.90 2.29
N PHE A 345 11.03 23.80 3.27
CA PHE A 345 11.81 23.67 4.51
C PHE A 345 11.40 22.40 5.28
N ASN A 346 10.10 22.19 5.48
CA ASN A 346 9.59 21.00 6.16
C ASN A 346 9.91 19.72 5.39
N PHE A 347 9.84 19.74 4.06
CA PHE A 347 10.23 18.59 3.24
C PHE A 347 11.68 18.16 3.48
N VAL A 348 12.63 19.11 3.46
CA VAL A 348 14.05 18.81 3.68
C VAL A 348 14.30 18.35 5.11
N LEU A 349 13.69 19.02 6.10
CA LEU A 349 13.87 18.71 7.50
C LEU A 349 13.28 17.34 7.86
N ASP A 350 12.11 17.00 7.32
CA ASP A 350 11.49 15.69 7.51
C ASP A 350 12.33 14.57 6.89
N ILE A 351 12.90 14.77 5.69
CA ILE A 351 13.86 13.80 5.11
C ILE A 351 15.05 13.59 6.04
N PHE A 352 15.62 14.66 6.58
CA PHE A 352 16.76 14.57 7.51
C PHE A 352 16.41 13.73 8.75
N PHE A 353 15.28 14.02 9.41
CA PHE A 353 14.83 13.24 10.55
C PHE A 353 14.47 11.80 10.18
N ALA A 354 13.80 11.58 9.06
CA ALA A 354 13.45 10.25 8.58
C ALA A 354 14.69 9.38 8.36
N VAL A 355 15.76 9.92 7.74
CA VAL A 355 17.03 9.21 7.53
C VAL A 355 17.72 8.86 8.86
N LEU A 356 17.74 9.79 9.82
CA LEU A 356 18.32 9.54 11.14
C LEU A 356 17.58 8.44 11.90
N LEU A 357 16.24 8.46 11.82
CA LEU A 357 15.37 7.52 12.53
C LEU A 357 15.27 6.15 11.86
N LEU A 358 15.55 6.06 10.56
CA LEU A 358 15.50 4.81 9.77
C LEU A 358 16.38 3.70 10.37
N ARG A 359 17.40 4.06 11.16
CA ARG A 359 18.26 3.11 11.88
C ARG A 359 17.57 2.41 13.06
N PHE A 360 16.49 2.97 13.58
CA PHE A 360 15.85 2.53 14.83
C PHE A 360 14.45 1.93 14.59
N TYR A 361 13.64 2.55 13.73
CA TYR A 361 12.30 2.07 13.36
C TYR A 361 11.84 2.75 12.04
N PRO A 362 10.82 2.20 11.35
CA PRO A 362 10.24 2.87 10.18
C PRO A 362 9.70 4.26 10.60
N PRO A 363 10.24 5.37 10.07
CA PRO A 363 9.93 6.72 10.56
C PRO A 363 8.53 7.22 10.14
N VAL A 364 7.67 6.33 9.64
CA VAL A 364 6.43 6.64 8.92
C VAL A 364 5.46 7.47 9.76
N LEU A 365 5.27 7.14 11.04
CA LEU A 365 4.40 7.92 11.93
C LEU A 365 4.92 9.33 12.16
N ILE A 366 6.23 9.48 12.31
CA ILE A 366 6.87 10.78 12.52
C ILE A 366 6.76 11.60 11.25
N SER A 367 7.13 11.05 10.09
CA SER A 367 7.05 11.76 8.81
C SER A 367 5.62 12.09 8.37
N LEU A 368 4.59 11.43 8.91
CA LEU A 368 3.21 11.83 8.70
C LEU A 368 2.81 13.08 9.50
N VAL A 369 3.37 13.25 10.70
CA VAL A 369 2.91 14.28 11.67
C VAL A 369 3.87 15.46 11.78
N LEU A 370 5.17 15.21 11.59
CA LEU A 370 6.23 16.21 11.73
C LEU A 370 6.00 17.45 10.87
N PRO A 371 5.58 17.37 9.59
CA PRO A 371 5.30 18.56 8.80
C PRO A 371 4.23 19.46 9.41
N LEU A 372 3.20 18.89 10.05
CA LEU A 372 2.13 19.64 10.70
C LEU A 372 2.62 20.36 11.96
N ILE A 373 3.46 19.69 12.76
CA ILE A 373 4.07 20.27 13.97
C ILE A 373 4.93 21.47 13.57
N LEU A 374 5.85 21.28 12.62
CA LEU A 374 6.77 22.32 12.17
C LEU A 374 6.04 23.53 11.57
N PHE A 375 5.00 23.30 10.77
CA PHE A 375 4.15 24.38 10.24
C PHE A 375 3.54 25.22 11.37
N SER A 376 2.98 24.54 12.37
CA SER A 376 2.31 25.18 13.51
C SER A 376 3.29 25.99 14.37
N SER A 377 4.50 25.49 14.58
CA SER A 377 5.54 26.17 15.35
C SER A 377 5.96 27.50 14.72
N VAL A 378 6.13 27.52 13.40
CA VAL A 378 6.54 28.75 12.70
C VAL A 378 5.42 29.80 12.71
N LEU A 379 4.15 29.40 12.63
CA LEU A 379 3.02 30.31 12.74
C LEU A 379 2.95 30.99 14.12
N ILE A 380 3.18 30.23 15.18
CA ILE A 380 3.25 30.75 16.56
C ILE A 380 4.38 31.77 16.68
N TYR A 381 5.57 31.45 16.14
CA TYR A 381 6.72 32.35 16.16
C TYR A 381 6.45 33.67 15.42
N LEU A 382 5.74 33.61 14.30
CA LEU A 382 5.39 34.79 13.48
C LEU A 382 4.19 35.58 14.02
N LYS A 383 3.63 35.20 15.19
CA LYS A 383 2.42 35.80 15.80
C LYS A 383 1.22 35.87 14.84
N ILE A 384 1.14 34.96 13.88
CA ILE A 384 -0.04 34.84 13.03
C ILE A 384 -1.09 34.10 13.87
N PRO A 385 -2.26 34.70 14.17
CA PRO A 385 -3.24 34.10 15.08
C PRO A 385 -3.68 32.72 14.58
N LYS A 386 -3.80 31.77 15.52
CA LYS A 386 -4.44 30.47 15.26
C LYS A 386 -5.94 30.71 14.99
N VAL A 387 -6.50 29.97 14.04
CA VAL A 387 -7.95 29.78 13.92
C VAL A 387 -8.30 28.46 14.56
#